data_AF-A0A7J5E6Y6-F1
#
_entry.id   AF-A0A7J5E6Y6-F1
#
_cell.length_a   1.000
_cell.length_b   1.000
_cell.length_c   1.000
_cell.angle_alpha   90.00
_cell.angle_beta   90.00
_cell.angle_gamma   90.00
#
_symmetry.space_group_name_H-M   'P 1'
#
loop_
_entity.id
_entity.type
_entity.pdbx_description
1 polymer ?
#
loop_
_entity_poly.entity_id
_entity_poly.type
_entity_poly.pdbx_seq_one_letter_code
_entity_poly.pdbx_strand_id
1 'polypeptide(L)' 'MIEEKIKELGYEIPSAPKPVASYIPATVVGDLVFTAGQIPFL' A
#
# COMPACT_ATOMS: atom_id res chain seq x y z
N MET A 1 9.79 10.45 10.98
CA MET A 1 8.64 9.65 10.51
C MET A 1 9.11 8.61 9.49
N ILE A 2 8.34 7.53 9.25
CA ILE A 2 8.71 6.54 8.20
C ILE A 2 8.75 7.21 6.82
N GLU A 3 7.83 8.15 6.57
CA GLU A 3 7.73 8.91 5.32
C GLU A 3 9.00 9.71 5.00
N GLU A 4 9.66 10.30 6.01
CA GLU A 4 10.91 11.04 5.83
C GLU A 4 12.05 10.12 5.38
N LYS A 5 12.17 8.93 5.99
CA LYS A 5 13.19 7.92 5.60
C LYS A 5 12.98 7.44 4.17
N ILE A 6 11.73 7.28 3.73
CA ILE A 6 11.42 6.88 2.35
C ILE A 6 11.84 7.98 1.37
N LYS A 7 11.59 9.25 1.72
CA LYS A 7 12.04 10.41 0.93
C LYS A 7 13.57 10.53 0.87
N GLU A 8 14.27 10.29 1.97
CA GLU A 8 15.75 10.29 2.01
C GLU A 8 16.37 9.23 1.08
N LEU A 9 15.68 8.10 0.88
CA LEU A 9 16.06 7.07 -0.07
C LEU A 9 15.72 7.42 -1.54
N GLY A 10 15.10 8.58 -1.79
CA GLY A 10 14.73 9.05 -3.12
C GLY A 10 13.42 8.46 -3.66
N TYR A 11 12.58 7.88 -2.80
CA TYR A 11 11.28 7.32 -3.19
C TYR A 11 10.13 8.19 -2.71
N GLU A 12 9.03 8.18 -3.47
CA GLU A 12 7.73 8.70 -3.04
C GLU A 12 6.73 7.55 -2.96
N ILE A 13 5.82 7.60 -1.98
CA ILE A 13 4.76 6.60 -1.87
C ILE A 13 3.63 7.02 -2.83
N PRO A 14 3.29 6.21 -3.84
CA PRO A 14 2.19 6.51 -4.74
C PRO A 14 0.83 6.35 -4.04
N SER A 15 -0.21 6.89 -4.66
CA SER A 15 -1.57 6.57 -4.26
C SER A 15 -1.84 5.08 -4.48
N ALA A 16 -2.55 4.43 -3.55
CA ALA A 16 -2.89 3.02 -3.68
C ALA A 16 -3.72 2.77 -4.96
N PRO A 17 -3.39 1.74 -5.75
CA PRO A 17 -4.12 1.44 -6.97
C PRO A 17 -5.55 0.97 -6.66
N LYS A 18 -6.44 1.14 -7.63
CA LYS A 18 -7.80 0.61 -7.53
C LYS A 18 -7.80 -0.93 -7.65
N PRO A 19 -8.66 -1.64 -6.92
CA PRO A 19 -8.85 -3.08 -7.09
C PRO A 19 -9.18 -3.47 -8.54
N VAL A 20 -8.59 -4.55 -9.03
CA VAL A 20 -8.84 -5.05 -10.41
C VAL A 20 -10.10 -5.90 -10.53
N ALA A 21 -10.74 -6.23 -9.41
CA ALA A 21 -11.97 -7.01 -9.34
C ALA A 21 -12.76 -6.64 -8.07
N SER A 22 -13.81 -7.40 -7.75
CA SER A 22 -14.70 -7.16 -6.61
C SER A 22 -14.05 -7.58 -5.28
N TYR A 23 -13.04 -6.85 -4.83
CA TYR A 23 -12.40 -6.98 -3.51
C TYR A 23 -11.98 -5.61 -2.96
N ILE A 24 -11.71 -5.54 -1.64
CA ILE A 24 -11.23 -4.34 -0.95
C ILE A 24 -9.69 -4.34 -0.86
N PRO A 25 -9.04 -3.17 -0.91
CA PRO A 25 -7.57 -3.08 -0.98
C PRO A 25 -6.87 -3.61 0.28
N ALA A 26 -7.50 -3.46 1.44
CA ALA A 26 -7.04 -4.03 2.70
C ALA A 26 -8.22 -4.26 3.64
N THR A 27 -8.07 -5.20 4.57
CA THR A 27 -9.02 -5.44 5.67
C THR A 27 -8.29 -5.55 7.01
N VAL A 28 -8.96 -5.18 8.09
CA VAL A 28 -8.43 -5.25 9.45
C VAL A 28 -9.15 -6.37 10.20
N VAL A 29 -8.39 -7.25 10.86
CA VAL A 29 -8.92 -8.31 11.73
C VAL A 29 -8.11 -8.34 13.02
N GLY A 30 -8.70 -7.85 14.10
CA GLY A 30 -7.98 -7.63 15.36
C GLY A 30 -6.82 -6.64 15.16
N ASP A 31 -5.61 -7.08 15.48
CA ASP A 31 -4.38 -6.28 15.35
C ASP A 31 -3.65 -6.50 14.01
N LEU A 32 -4.26 -7.23 13.07
CA LEU A 32 -3.67 -7.54 11.77
C LEU A 32 -4.34 -6.76 10.64
N VAL A 33 -3.52 -6.27 9.71
CA VAL A 33 -3.97 -5.68 8.43
C VAL A 33 -3.57 -6.61 7.29
N PHE A 34 -4.56 -7.11 6.56
CA PHE A 34 -4.36 -7.96 5.39
C PHE A 34 -4.51 -7.14 4.12
N THR A 35 -3.43 -6.98 3.36
CA THR A 35 -3.43 -6.29 2.08
C THR A 35 -3.77 -7.24 0.93
N ALA A 36 -4.50 -6.77 -0.07
CA ALA A 36 -4.61 -7.46 -1.35
C ALA A 36 -3.23 -7.52 -2.06
N GLY A 37 -3.10 -8.40 -3.05
CA GLY A 37 -1.87 -8.53 -3.85
C GLY A 37 -1.47 -7.19 -4.47
N GLN A 38 -0.22 -6.77 -4.23
CA GLN A 38 0.36 -5.57 -4.83
C GLN A 38 1.30 -5.99 -5.96
N ILE A 39 1.29 -5.24 -7.06
CA ILE A 39 2.19 -5.43 -8.20
C ILE A 39 3.01 -4.16 -8.41
N PRO A 40 4.21 -4.25 -9.01
CA PRO A 40 4.92 -3.07 -9.47
C PRO A 40 4.04 -2.34 -10.50
N PHE A 41 3.62 -1.14 -10.16
CA PHE A 41 2.82 -0.28 -11.02
C PHE A 41 3.52 1.08 -11.10
N LEU A 42 3.58 1.65 -12.30
CA LEU A 42 4.22 2.95 -12.58
C LEU A 42 3.19 4.07 -12.41
#